data_AF-A0A531KIV9-F1
#
_entry.id   AF-A0A531KIV9-F1
#
_cell.length_a   1.000
_cell.length_b   1.000
_cell.length_c   1.000
_cell.angle_alpha   90.00
_cell.angle_beta   90.00
_cell.angle_gamma   90.00
#
_symmetry.space_group_name_H-M   'P 1'
#
loop_
_entity.id
_entity.type
_entity.pdbx_description
1 polymer ?
#
loop_
_entity_poly.entity_id
_entity_poly.type
_entity_poly.pdbx_seq_one_letter_code
_entity_poly.pdbx_strand_id
1 'polypeptide(L)'
;TYVKLRETALTGNAAFFQTALADALDIDFSTARSLTANQNYTSLLAALRVLDLGEERAFLITAGVYPTEFSHPQAIRIFLDRYRLLHRDAALDRLRGWKAETLSKAIRNAGPIAANADSRKADSNNTAASPKARRV
;
A
#
# COMPACT_ATOMS: atom_id res chain seq x y z
N THR A 1 0.89 8.05 18.49
CA THR A 1 0.28 7.79 17.16
C THR A 1 -0.45 9.01 16.60
N TYR A 2 -1.42 9.61 17.32
CA TYR A 2 -2.21 10.75 16.81
C TYR A 2 -1.40 11.97 16.35
N VAL A 3 -0.42 12.43 17.13
CA VAL A 3 0.36 13.65 16.82
C VAL A 3 1.09 13.53 15.46
N LYS A 4 1.73 12.39 15.20
CA LYS A 4 2.42 12.09 13.93
C LYS A 4 1.44 12.08 12.75
N LEU A 5 0.27 11.46 12.90
CA LEU A 5 -0.76 11.44 11.86
C LEU A 5 -1.32 12.83 11.58
N ARG A 6 -1.55 13.64 12.62
CA ARG A 6 -2.01 15.03 12.47
C ARG A 6 -0.98 15.87 11.73
N GLU A 7 0.28 15.84 12.14
CA GLU A 7 1.33 16.65 11.52
C GLU A 7 1.53 16.25 10.06
N THR A 8 1.60 14.95 9.77
CA THR A 8 1.72 14.46 8.40
C THR A 8 0.50 14.77 7.54
N ALA A 9 -0.72 14.71 8.07
CA ALA A 9 -1.93 15.15 7.37
C ALA A 9 -1.90 16.65 7.05
N LEU A 10 -1.44 17.48 7.99
CA LEU A 10 -1.37 18.94 7.81
C LEU A 10 -0.20 19.40 6.92
N THR A 11 0.80 18.55 6.67
CA THR A 11 1.88 18.87 5.72
C THR A 11 1.41 18.93 4.27
N GLY A 12 0.23 18.39 3.94
CA GLY A 12 -0.27 18.29 2.57
C GLY A 12 0.46 17.26 1.69
N ASN A 13 1.48 16.57 2.21
CA ASN A 13 2.16 15.51 1.49
C ASN A 13 1.54 14.15 1.83
N ALA A 14 0.76 13.62 0.88
CA ALA A 14 0.09 12.33 1.03
C ALA A 14 1.06 11.16 1.33
N ALA A 15 2.30 11.20 0.84
CA ALA A 15 3.26 10.13 1.08
C ALA A 15 3.67 10.04 2.56
N PHE A 16 3.90 11.18 3.24
CA PHE A 16 4.22 11.19 4.67
C PHE A 16 3.06 10.68 5.51
N PHE A 17 1.83 11.06 5.15
CA PHE A 17 0.64 10.55 5.80
C PHE A 17 0.49 9.04 5.59
N GLN A 18 0.70 8.55 4.36
CA GLN A 18 0.64 7.12 4.03
C GLN A 18 1.68 6.31 4.81
N THR A 19 2.91 6.81 4.98
CA THR A 19 3.94 6.16 5.79
C THR A 19 3.53 6.13 7.27
N ALA A 20 3.08 7.26 7.83
CA ALA A 20 2.63 7.29 9.22
C ALA A 20 1.40 6.40 9.47
N LEU A 21 0.52 6.25 8.48
CA LEU A 21 -0.65 5.37 8.52
C LEU A 21 -0.23 3.90 8.44
N ALA A 22 0.71 3.57 7.56
CA ALA A 22 1.29 2.23 7.45
C ALA A 22 1.92 1.78 8.77
N ASP A 23 2.74 2.64 9.37
CA ASP A 23 3.35 2.41 10.69
C ASP A 23 2.30 2.22 11.78
N ALA A 24 1.23 3.03 11.77
CA ALA A 24 0.20 3.02 12.80
C ALA A 24 -0.71 1.78 12.75
N LEU A 25 -0.97 1.26 11.54
CA LEU A 25 -1.82 0.09 11.31
C LEU A 25 -1.02 -1.21 11.17
N ASP A 26 0.32 -1.12 11.12
CA ASP A 26 1.22 -2.24 10.87
C ASP A 26 0.83 -2.98 9.58
N ILE A 27 0.79 -2.21 8.49
CA ILE A 27 0.50 -2.65 7.11
C ILE A 27 1.58 -2.15 6.15
N ASP A 28 1.65 -2.71 4.96
CA ASP A 28 2.59 -2.26 3.93
C ASP A 28 2.21 -0.88 3.35
N PHE A 29 3.22 -0.11 2.92
CA PHE A 29 3.05 1.21 2.34
C PHE A 29 2.16 1.18 1.09
N SER A 30 2.26 0.14 0.24
CA SER A 30 1.42 0.02 -0.95
C SER A 30 -0.08 -0.11 -0.61
N THR A 31 -0.38 -0.82 0.48
CA THR A 31 -1.75 -0.95 1.01
C THR A 31 -2.20 0.36 1.64
N ALA A 32 -1.38 1.04 2.44
CA ALA A 32 -1.72 2.35 2.98
C ALA A 32 -2.00 3.38 1.86
N ARG A 33 -1.19 3.37 0.80
CA ARG A 33 -1.38 4.20 -0.39
C ARG A 33 -2.70 3.90 -1.09
N SER A 34 -3.05 2.64 -1.33
CA SER A 34 -4.31 2.29 -1.98
C SER A 34 -5.54 2.71 -1.15
N LEU A 35 -5.46 2.65 0.18
CA LEU A 35 -6.52 3.12 1.07
C LEU A 35 -6.79 4.62 0.93
N THR A 36 -5.74 5.42 0.73
CA THR A 36 -5.85 6.88 0.57
C THR A 36 -6.01 7.34 -0.89
N ALA A 37 -5.62 6.51 -1.86
CA ALA A 37 -5.72 6.84 -3.28
C ALA A 37 -7.16 6.83 -3.80
N ASN A 38 -8.04 6.10 -3.11
CA ASN A 38 -9.46 6.14 -3.41
C ASN A 38 -10.01 7.55 -3.14
N GLN A 39 -10.81 8.08 -4.07
CA GLN A 39 -11.54 9.36 -3.90
C GLN A 39 -12.54 9.35 -2.72
N ASN A 40 -12.67 8.21 -2.01
CA ASN A 40 -13.59 8.05 -0.91
C ASN A 40 -12.83 7.78 0.39
N TYR A 41 -13.04 8.66 1.37
CA TYR A 41 -12.47 8.58 2.72
C TYR A 41 -13.04 7.43 3.58
N THR A 42 -13.91 6.57 3.04
CA THR A 42 -14.49 5.42 3.77
C THR A 42 -13.45 4.40 4.24
N SER A 43 -12.40 4.18 3.45
CA SER A 43 -11.27 3.33 3.89
C SER A 43 -10.49 4.00 5.01
N LEU A 44 -10.28 5.31 4.91
CA LEU A 44 -9.62 6.11 5.96
C LEU A 44 -10.45 6.13 7.26
N LEU A 45 -11.78 6.24 7.18
CA LEU A 45 -12.67 6.18 8.35
C LEU A 45 -12.45 4.91 9.17
N ALA A 46 -12.41 3.75 8.50
CA ALA A 46 -12.16 2.47 9.16
C ALA A 46 -10.76 2.43 9.79
N ALA A 47 -9.73 2.92 9.10
CA ALA A 47 -8.39 3.04 9.67
C ALA A 47 -8.36 3.92 10.94
N LEU A 48 -8.99 5.09 10.91
CA LEU A 48 -9.06 5.99 12.07
C LEU A 48 -9.87 5.38 13.22
N ARG A 49 -10.86 4.54 12.92
CA ARG A 49 -11.69 3.86 13.92
C ARG A 49 -10.94 2.73 14.64
N VAL A 50 -10.09 1.99 13.91
CA VAL A 50 -9.18 0.99 14.50
C VAL A 50 -8.25 1.63 15.53
N LEU A 51 -7.75 2.82 15.21
CA LEU A 51 -6.85 3.61 16.06
C LEU A 51 -7.56 4.25 17.27
N ASP A 52 -8.86 4.00 17.45
CA ASP A 52 -9.69 4.50 18.54
C ASP A 52 -9.60 6.03 18.73
N LEU A 53 -9.54 6.75 17.61
CA LEU A 53 -9.50 8.21 17.64
C LEU A 53 -10.91 8.75 17.93
N GLY A 54 -10.98 9.80 18.74
CA GLY A 54 -12.24 10.54 18.92
C GLY A 54 -12.68 11.21 17.60
N GLU A 55 -13.98 11.50 17.49
CA GLU A 55 -14.59 12.14 16.31
C GLU A 55 -13.84 13.38 15.84
N GLU A 56 -13.49 14.29 16.75
CA GLU A 56 -12.79 15.53 16.41
C GLU A 56 -11.38 15.30 15.85
N ARG A 57 -10.68 14.30 16.39
CA ARG A 57 -9.34 13.92 15.95
C ARG A 57 -9.37 13.27 14.57
N ALA A 58 -10.36 12.39 14.36
CA ALA A 58 -10.58 11.74 13.07
C ALA A 58 -10.98 12.77 12.00
N PHE A 59 -11.83 13.73 12.37
CA PHE A 59 -12.23 14.83 11.49
C PHE A 59 -11.04 15.68 11.06
N LEU A 60 -10.22 16.15 12.01
CA LEU A 60 -9.05 16.99 11.71
C LEU A 60 -8.10 16.30 10.73
N ILE A 61 -7.81 15.00 10.94
CA ILE A 61 -6.96 14.24 10.03
C ILE A 61 -7.59 14.12 8.65
N THR A 62 -8.87 13.76 8.58
CA THR A 62 -9.57 13.58 7.30
C THR A 62 -9.66 14.90 6.53
N ALA A 63 -9.93 16.02 7.21
CA ALA A 63 -9.97 17.35 6.61
C ALA A 63 -8.59 17.81 6.11
N GLY A 64 -7.51 17.45 6.80
CA GLY A 64 -6.14 17.73 6.33
C GLY A 64 -5.78 16.93 5.07
N VAL A 65 -6.22 15.66 4.99
CA VAL A 65 -5.93 14.78 3.83
C VAL A 65 -6.85 15.08 2.64
N TYR A 66 -8.13 15.39 2.89
CA TYR A 66 -9.16 15.65 1.87
C TYR A 66 -9.85 16.99 2.09
N PRO A 67 -9.15 18.13 1.92
CA PRO A 67 -9.72 19.44 2.18
C PRO A 67 -10.93 19.77 1.28
N THR A 68 -10.98 19.23 0.06
CA THR A 68 -12.06 19.48 -0.91
C THR A 68 -13.39 18.83 -0.54
N GLU A 69 -13.36 17.73 0.25
CA GLU A 69 -14.56 16.97 0.64
C GLU A 69 -15.40 17.71 1.70
N PHE A 70 -14.83 18.70 2.40
CA PHE A 70 -15.48 19.41 3.51
C PHE A 70 -15.88 20.85 3.18
N SER A 71 -16.33 21.08 1.94
CA SER A 71 -16.69 22.43 1.46
C SER A 71 -17.97 23.00 2.11
N HIS A 72 -18.82 22.16 2.71
CA HIS A 72 -20.10 22.57 3.31
C HIS A 72 -20.35 21.91 4.68
N PRO A 73 -21.08 22.57 5.61
CA PRO A 73 -21.41 22.00 6.92
C PRO A 73 -22.14 20.64 6.86
N GLN A 74 -22.91 20.39 5.80
CA GLN A 74 -23.58 19.12 5.58
C GLN A 74 -22.59 17.96 5.38
N ALA A 75 -21.45 18.19 4.73
CA ALA A 75 -20.42 17.18 4.54
C ALA A 75 -19.78 16.77 5.88
N ILE A 76 -19.56 17.75 6.77
CA ILE A 76 -19.08 17.51 8.14
C ILE A 76 -20.09 16.65 8.90
N ARG A 77 -21.39 16.98 8.83
CA ARG A 77 -22.44 16.18 9.49
C ARG A 77 -22.47 14.74 8.99
N ILE A 78 -22.42 14.55 7.67
CA ILE A 78 -22.41 13.21 7.04
C ILE A 78 -21.18 12.42 7.49
N PHE A 79 -20.01 13.06 7.58
CA PHE A 79 -18.79 12.43 8.09
C PHE A 79 -18.97 11.94 9.53
N LEU A 80 -19.49 12.80 10.42
CA LEU A 80 -19.71 12.45 11.83
C LEU A 80 -20.73 11.31 11.98
N ASP A 81 -21.85 11.39 11.25
CA ASP A 81 -22.88 10.35 11.26
C ASP A 81 -22.30 9.00 10.81
N ARG A 82 -21.50 8.99 9.74
CA ARG A 82 -20.82 7.78 9.25
C ARG A 82 -19.78 7.25 10.24
N TYR A 83 -19.01 8.13 10.89
CA TYR A 83 -18.00 7.72 11.86
C TYR A 83 -18.64 7.08 13.10
N ARG A 84 -19.79 7.60 13.54
CA ARG A 84 -20.58 7.04 14.65
C ARG A 84 -21.20 5.70 14.32
N LEU A 85 -21.74 5.56 13.10
CA LEU A 85 -22.31 4.30 12.60
C LEU A 85 -21.24 3.21 12.40
N LEU A 86 -19.98 3.60 12.18
CA LEU A 86 -18.90 2.64 12.00
C LEU A 86 -18.44 2.07 13.34
N HIS A 87 -18.92 0.86 13.66
CA HIS A 87 -18.48 0.13 14.84
C HIS A 87 -17.01 -0.27 14.74
N ARG A 88 -16.33 -0.25 15.89
CA ARG A 88 -14.92 -0.61 16.00
C ARG A 88 -14.64 -2.03 15.51
N ASP A 89 -15.54 -2.96 15.76
CA ASP A 89 -15.41 -4.36 15.34
C ASP A 89 -15.39 -4.50 13.81
N ALA A 90 -16.32 -3.82 13.12
CA ALA A 90 -16.35 -3.79 11.65
C ALA A 90 -15.08 -3.15 11.06
N ALA A 91 -14.49 -2.19 11.77
CA ALA A 91 -13.23 -1.58 11.37
C ALA A 91 -12.04 -2.53 11.57
N LEU A 92 -12.03 -3.32 12.65
CA LEU A 92 -11.02 -4.35 12.91
C LEU A 92 -11.07 -5.47 11.86
N ASP A 93 -12.25 -5.87 11.41
CA ASP A 93 -12.38 -6.86 10.33
C ASP A 93 -11.79 -6.36 9.01
N ARG A 94 -11.97 -5.06 8.70
CA ARG A 94 -11.30 -4.44 7.55
C ARG A 94 -9.78 -4.44 7.69
N LEU A 95 -9.27 -4.13 8.89
CA LEU A 95 -7.83 -4.20 9.15
C LEU A 95 -7.27 -5.61 8.95
N ARG A 96 -7.98 -6.64 9.41
CA ARG A 96 -7.60 -8.05 9.19
C ARG A 96 -7.49 -8.35 7.70
N GLY A 97 -8.45 -7.87 6.90
CA GLY A 97 -8.39 -7.98 5.44
C GLY A 97 -7.15 -7.31 4.84
N TRP A 98 -6.83 -6.08 5.26
CA TRP A 98 -5.66 -5.36 4.76
C TRP A 98 -4.33 -6.01 5.17
N LYS A 99 -4.23 -6.52 6.40
CA LYS A 99 -3.06 -7.28 6.87
C LYS A 99 -2.88 -8.57 6.08
N ALA A 100 -3.97 -9.29 5.79
CA ALA A 100 -3.92 -10.48 4.95
C ALA A 100 -3.47 -10.16 3.51
N GLU A 101 -3.91 -9.02 2.96
CA GLU A 101 -3.46 -8.56 1.65
C GLU A 101 -1.96 -8.21 1.64
N THR A 102 -1.48 -7.53 2.68
CA THR A 102 -0.06 -7.25 2.87
C THR A 102 0.77 -8.54 2.96
N LEU A 103 0.35 -9.52 3.76
CA LEU A 103 1.01 -10.82 3.86
C LEU A 103 1.03 -11.55 2.50
N SER A 104 -0.10 -11.53 1.79
CA SER A 104 -0.22 -12.15 0.47
C SER A 104 0.70 -11.51 -0.57
N LYS A 105 0.86 -10.18 -0.55
CA LYS A 105 1.81 -9.45 -1.40
C LYS A 105 3.26 -9.81 -1.06
N ALA A 106 3.60 -9.88 0.23
CA ALA A 106 4.93 -10.25 0.68
C ALA A 106 5.31 -11.67 0.22
N ILE A 107 4.39 -12.64 0.34
CA ILE A 107 4.61 -14.02 -0.13
C ILE A 107 4.77 -14.08 -1.66
N ARG A 108 3.96 -13.34 -2.42
CA ARG A 108 4.11 -13.27 -3.89
C ARG A 108 5.44 -12.65 -4.32
N ASN A 109 5.88 -11.59 -3.65
CA ASN A 109 7.15 -10.94 -3.94
C ASN A 109 8.36 -11.78 -3.50
N ALA A 110 8.18 -12.69 -2.55
CA ALA A 110 9.17 -13.68 -2.11
C ALA A 110 9.14 -15.00 -2.93
N GLY A 111 8.23 -15.12 -3.92
CA GLY A 111 8.14 -16.28 -4.82
C GLY A 111 9.31 -16.39 -5.81
N PRO A 112 9.60 -17.60 -6.31
CA PRO A 112 10.91 -18.22 -6.27
C PRO A 112 11.94 -17.51 -7.14
N ILE A 113 13.10 -17.19 -6.54
CA ILE A 113 14.34 -16.95 -7.27
C ILE A 113 14.55 -18.19 -8.14
N ALA A 114 14.34 -18.06 -9.45
CA ALA A 114 14.49 -19.13 -10.40
C ALA A 114 15.94 -19.66 -10.34
N ALA A 115 16.13 -20.77 -9.63
CA ALA A 115 17.43 -21.36 -9.33
C ALA A 115 18.11 -22.00 -10.55
N ASN A 116 17.56 -21.87 -11.76
CA ASN A 116 18.09 -22.51 -12.96
C ASN A 116 18.03 -21.56 -14.17
N ALA A 117 18.91 -20.57 -14.19
CA ALA A 117 19.30 -19.89 -15.43
C ALA A 117 20.68 -20.40 -15.87
N ASP A 118 20.80 -21.71 -16.07
CA ASP A 118 21.95 -22.29 -16.75
C ASP A 118 21.47 -23.14 -17.93
N SER A 119 21.31 -22.48 -19.06
CA SER A 119 21.17 -23.13 -20.37
C SER A 119 22.36 -22.73 -21.23
N ARG A 120 23.47 -23.45 -20.99
CA ARG A 120 24.58 -23.79 -21.91
C ARG A 120 24.70 -22.95 -23.19
N LYS A 121 25.75 -22.12 -23.24
CA LYS A 121 26.39 -21.70 -24.50
C LYS A 121 26.78 -22.95 -25.31
N ALA A 122 26.15 -23.16 -26.45
CA ALA A 122 26.68 -24.02 -27.50
C ALA A 122 27.75 -23.24 -28.28
N ASP A 123 28.96 -23.18 -27.74
CA ASP A 123 30.16 -22.91 -28.54
C ASP A 123 30.62 -24.25 -29.13
N SER A 124 30.48 -24.41 -30.45
CA SER A 124 31.55 -25.02 -31.24
C SER A 124 31.39 -24.63 -32.72
N ASN A 125 32.12 -23.58 -33.09
CA ASN A 125 32.74 -23.49 -34.41
C ASN A 125 33.40 -24.84 -34.73
N ASN A 126 32.99 -25.49 -35.82
CA ASN A 126 33.82 -26.49 -36.49
C ASN A 126 34.11 -25.99 -37.91
N THR A 127 35.07 -25.06 -37.99
CA THR A 127 35.71 -24.66 -39.23
C THR A 127 37.08 -25.33 -39.32
N ALA A 128 37.30 -25.96 -40.48
CA ALA A 128 38.56 -26.28 -41.14
C ALA A 128 39.32 -27.55 -40.70
N ALA A 129 39.34 -28.55 -41.59
CA ALA A 129 40.59 -29.17 -42.05
C ALA A 129 40.36 -29.97 -43.35
N SER A 130 40.60 -29.34 -44.50
CA SER A 130 40.99 -30.05 -45.72
C SER A 130 42.44 -30.49 -45.59
N PRO A 131 42.80 -31.73 -45.98
CA PRO A 131 44.18 -32.03 -46.37
C PRO A 131 44.24 -32.43 -47.85
N LYS A 132 44.95 -31.61 -48.63
CA LYS A 132 45.58 -32.03 -49.89
C LYS A 132 46.85 -32.81 -49.54
N ALA A 133 47.01 -34.00 -50.10
CA ALA A 133 48.31 -34.66 -50.24
C ALA A 133 48.43 -35.29 -51.64
N ARG A 134 49.66 -35.34 -52.15
CA ARG A 134 50.10 -35.33 -53.56
C ARG A 134 50.81 -36.65 -53.91
N ARG A 135 50.49 -37.18 -55.12
CA ARG A 135 51.21 -38.12 -56.03
C ARG A 135 51.91 -39.38 -55.48
N VAL A 136 51.70 -40.48 -56.20
CA VAL A 136 52.77 -41.28 -56.85
C VAL A 136 52.33 -41.59 -58.28
#